data_AF-A0A2J7RCE0-F1
#
_entry.id   AF-A0A2J7RCE0-F1
#
_cell.length_a   1.000
_cell.length_b   1.000
_cell.length_c   1.000
_cell.angle_alpha   90.00
_cell.angle_beta   90.00
_cell.angle_gamma   90.00
#
_symmetry.space_group_name_H-M   'P 1'
#
loop_
_entity.id
_entity.type
_entity.pdbx_description
1 polymer ?
#
loop_
_entity_poly.entity_id
_entity_poly.type
_entity_poly.pdbx_seq_one_letter_code
_entity_poly.pdbx_strand_id
1 'polypeptide(L)'
;MHHDSSQNNCPKDGYIMSPSRGTNGETVWSTCSADVIRKLSWATCLNDVPTKTQPEMDHEARFQDEPGQRWGAKRQCEVLLRDKDATLLNPDKLQEICQNLKCNTPHRSGFYFAGPALEGTTCGKNKWCQGGECMPVKKKKPPVKVVPGGWSEWKLGSCSSGCITKSRSFQQRHRTCDNPKPVNTEEGCEGSSFDVVLCKVDKICKKQISVVDFAGQSCANFSKLLPELDPKGSGLQAPHENSRLWMGCAIFCRRKDTGSYYTPRLDLNDLGVNPYFPDGTWCHNDGTSNYYCLQHHCLPENFWLGKSLPHLFGSEDVPLPQNAPPHLVPLSGDLLRYLSLGTDGLPLLTTLKPGSTSPPAEEEWTDHDYVELPSH
;
A
#
# COMPACT_ATOMS: atom_id res chain seq x y z
N MET A 1 8.38 -14.20 -26.90
CA MET A 1 8.39 -15.32 -25.94
C MET A 1 7.00 -15.36 -25.35
N HIS A 2 6.33 -16.50 -25.37
CA HIS A 2 5.01 -16.64 -24.73
C HIS A 2 5.17 -16.87 -23.23
N HIS A 3 4.10 -16.67 -22.47
CA HIS A 3 4.06 -17.07 -21.07
C HIS A 3 4.32 -18.56 -20.91
N ASP A 4 4.88 -18.94 -19.77
CA ASP A 4 4.96 -20.34 -19.35
C ASP A 4 3.55 -20.93 -19.22
N SER A 5 3.39 -22.22 -19.51
CA SER A 5 2.11 -22.93 -19.71
C SER A 5 1.29 -22.53 -20.95
N SER A 6 1.51 -21.35 -21.53
CA SER A 6 0.85 -20.94 -22.78
C SER A 6 1.58 -21.53 -23.99
N GLN A 7 1.01 -22.59 -24.57
CA GLN A 7 1.55 -23.29 -25.73
C GLN A 7 2.93 -23.96 -25.48
N ASN A 8 3.26 -24.22 -24.21
CA ASN A 8 4.46 -24.94 -23.80
C ASN A 8 4.19 -25.78 -22.53
N ASN A 9 5.12 -26.68 -22.20
CA ASN A 9 4.97 -27.64 -21.11
C ASN A 9 5.57 -27.15 -19.77
N CYS A 10 5.99 -25.89 -19.66
CA CYS A 10 6.51 -25.37 -18.41
C CYS A 10 5.40 -25.06 -17.42
N PRO A 11 5.67 -25.15 -16.10
CA PRO A 11 4.71 -24.78 -15.08
C PRO A 11 4.20 -23.36 -15.27
N LYS A 12 2.92 -23.12 -14.97
CA LYS A 12 2.29 -21.79 -15.07
C LYS A 12 3.00 -20.79 -14.15
N ASP A 13 3.42 -21.24 -12.98
CA ASP A 13 3.92 -20.38 -11.89
C ASP A 13 5.39 -20.65 -11.55
N GLY A 14 6.03 -19.73 -10.83
CA GLY A 14 7.38 -19.89 -10.30
C GLY A 14 8.51 -19.31 -11.16
N TYR A 15 8.20 -18.66 -12.29
CA TYR A 15 9.19 -18.16 -13.25
C TYR A 15 8.89 -16.73 -13.73
N ILE A 16 9.90 -16.07 -14.30
CA ILE A 16 9.78 -14.69 -14.83
C ILE A 16 8.69 -14.56 -15.90
N MET A 17 8.46 -15.62 -16.68
CA MET A 17 7.47 -15.64 -17.77
C MET A 17 6.15 -16.30 -17.36
N SER A 18 5.89 -16.47 -16.06
CA SER A 18 4.58 -16.84 -15.56
C SER A 18 3.52 -15.79 -15.98
N PRO A 19 2.26 -16.19 -16.27
CA PRO A 19 1.19 -15.26 -16.65
C PRO A 19 0.84 -14.22 -15.59
N SER A 20 1.12 -14.52 -14.32
CA SER A 20 0.97 -13.60 -13.19
C SER A 20 2.32 -13.28 -12.58
N ARG A 21 2.40 -12.08 -11.99
CA ARG A 21 3.46 -11.77 -11.04
C ARG A 21 3.23 -12.62 -9.79
N GLY A 22 3.90 -13.77 -9.74
CA GLY A 22 3.84 -14.67 -8.60
C GLY A 22 4.29 -13.99 -7.31
N THR A 23 4.11 -14.70 -6.20
CA THR A 23 4.37 -14.19 -4.86
C THR A 23 5.52 -14.89 -4.14
N ASN A 24 6.28 -15.74 -4.85
CA ASN A 24 7.25 -16.66 -4.27
C ASN A 24 8.69 -16.40 -4.71
N GLY A 25 9.04 -15.19 -5.13
CA GLY A 25 10.43 -14.87 -5.45
C GLY A 25 10.84 -15.24 -6.87
N GLU A 26 9.93 -15.14 -7.84
CA GLU A 26 10.13 -15.56 -9.23
C GLU A 26 11.19 -14.70 -9.93
N THR A 27 12.47 -15.04 -9.76
CA THR A 27 13.63 -14.35 -10.35
C THR A 27 14.39 -15.22 -11.35
N VAL A 28 13.81 -16.35 -11.77
CA VAL A 28 14.45 -17.32 -12.67
C VAL A 28 13.60 -17.57 -13.91
N TRP A 29 14.27 -17.85 -15.04
CA TRP A 29 13.61 -18.22 -16.29
C TRP A 29 13.33 -19.73 -16.32
N SER A 30 12.20 -20.12 -16.93
CA SER A 30 11.88 -21.53 -17.15
C SER A 30 12.76 -22.14 -18.25
N THR A 31 12.77 -23.47 -18.36
CA THR A 31 13.44 -24.17 -19.46
C THR A 31 12.81 -23.85 -20.82
N CYS A 32 11.49 -23.59 -20.87
CA CYS A 32 10.79 -23.22 -22.10
C CYS A 32 11.22 -21.83 -22.57
N SER A 33 11.31 -20.88 -21.64
CA SER A 33 11.82 -19.53 -21.89
C SER A 33 13.26 -19.57 -22.44
N ALA A 34 14.14 -20.36 -21.80
CA ALA A 34 15.51 -20.55 -22.26
C ALA A 34 15.58 -21.15 -23.68
N ASP A 35 14.70 -22.12 -23.99
CA ASP A 35 14.61 -22.75 -25.30
C ASP A 35 14.20 -21.78 -26.41
N VAL A 36 13.32 -20.81 -26.11
CA VAL A 36 12.93 -19.77 -27.05
C VAL A 36 14.12 -18.87 -27.39
N ILE A 37 14.87 -18.40 -26.39
CA ILE A 37 16.06 -17.57 -26.62
C ILE A 37 17.13 -18.34 -27.40
N ARG A 38 17.37 -19.61 -27.07
CA ARG A 38 18.36 -20.45 -27.76
C ARG A 38 18.06 -20.64 -29.26
N LYS A 39 16.79 -20.57 -29.66
CA LYS A 39 16.34 -20.71 -31.05
C LYS A 39 16.14 -19.37 -31.77
N LEU A 40 16.45 -18.24 -31.11
CA LEU A 40 16.21 -16.90 -31.63
C LEU A 40 17.20 -16.54 -32.75
N SER A 41 16.91 -16.95 -33.98
CA SER A 41 17.81 -16.79 -35.13
C SER A 41 17.69 -15.43 -35.84
N TRP A 42 16.57 -14.73 -35.69
CA TRP A 42 16.30 -13.46 -36.39
C TRP A 42 16.91 -12.24 -35.68
N ALA A 43 17.15 -12.32 -34.37
CA ALA A 43 17.65 -11.21 -33.55
C ALA A 43 19.17 -11.06 -33.66
N THR A 44 19.69 -10.96 -34.89
CA THR A 44 21.13 -10.93 -35.18
C THR A 44 21.86 -9.71 -34.61
N CYS A 45 21.12 -8.63 -34.31
CA CYS A 45 21.61 -7.43 -33.63
C CYS A 45 21.90 -7.61 -32.13
N LEU A 46 21.75 -8.82 -31.57
CA LEU A 46 22.20 -9.13 -30.22
C LEU A 46 23.59 -9.80 -30.21
N ASN A 47 24.13 -10.10 -31.39
CA ASN A 47 25.40 -10.82 -31.53
C ASN A 47 26.61 -9.88 -31.74
N ASP A 48 26.39 -8.59 -32.04
CA ASP A 48 27.48 -7.63 -32.15
C ASP A 48 28.04 -7.26 -30.77
N VAL A 49 29.36 -7.16 -30.70
CA VAL A 49 30.05 -6.74 -29.49
C VAL A 49 30.17 -5.22 -29.50
N PRO A 50 29.91 -4.53 -28.37
CA PRO A 50 30.07 -3.09 -28.28
C PRO A 50 31.47 -2.67 -28.72
N THR A 51 31.57 -1.80 -29.73
CA THR A 51 32.85 -1.39 -30.33
C THR A 51 33.66 -0.47 -29.41
N LYS A 52 33.02 0.14 -28.41
CA LYS A 52 33.63 0.95 -27.34
C LYS A 52 32.87 0.74 -26.05
N THR A 53 33.55 0.27 -25.01
CA THR A 53 33.05 0.36 -23.63
C THR A 53 33.15 1.82 -23.19
N GLN A 54 32.02 2.50 -23.25
CA GLN A 54 31.82 3.80 -22.65
C GLN A 54 31.88 3.66 -21.12
N PRO A 55 32.83 4.31 -20.41
CA PRO A 55 32.95 4.21 -18.95
C PRO A 55 31.65 4.53 -18.20
N GLU A 56 30.78 5.35 -18.79
CA GLU A 56 29.47 5.70 -18.28
C GLU A 56 28.47 4.52 -18.27
N MET A 57 28.67 3.51 -19.12
CA MET A 57 27.85 2.31 -19.26
C MET A 57 28.41 1.09 -18.51
N ASP A 58 29.63 1.19 -17.96
CA ASP A 58 30.17 0.17 -17.06
C ASP A 58 29.57 0.33 -15.66
N HIS A 59 28.37 -0.20 -15.49
CA HIS A 59 27.65 -0.11 -14.22
C HIS A 59 28.37 -0.86 -13.09
N GLU A 60 29.12 -1.93 -13.36
CA GLU A 60 29.86 -2.69 -12.34
C GLU A 60 31.06 -1.91 -11.80
N ALA A 61 31.84 -1.27 -12.67
CA ALA A 61 32.95 -0.42 -12.23
C ALA A 61 32.47 0.89 -11.60
N ARG A 62 31.33 1.42 -12.09
CA ARG A 62 30.77 2.71 -11.65
C ARG A 62 29.97 2.59 -10.34
N PHE A 63 29.26 1.49 -10.14
CA PHE A 63 28.41 1.24 -8.99
C PHE A 63 28.84 -0.08 -8.34
N GLN A 64 29.58 0.03 -7.22
CA GLN A 64 30.09 -1.13 -6.48
C GLN A 64 29.02 -1.79 -5.58
N ASP A 65 27.82 -1.20 -5.52
CA ASP A 65 26.73 -1.61 -4.64
C ASP A 65 25.54 -2.08 -5.47
N GLU A 66 24.82 -3.06 -4.95
CA GLU A 66 23.58 -3.58 -5.54
C GLU A 66 22.42 -2.57 -5.42
N PRO A 67 21.43 -2.58 -6.33
CA PRO A 67 20.32 -1.62 -6.33
C PRO A 67 19.61 -1.48 -4.98
N GLY A 68 19.36 -2.58 -4.27
CA GLY A 68 18.68 -2.64 -2.98
C GLY A 68 19.46 -2.00 -1.83
N GLN A 69 20.78 -1.83 -1.97
CA GLN A 69 21.61 -1.09 -0.99
C GLN A 69 21.35 0.42 -1.06
N ARG A 70 20.96 0.93 -2.23
CA ARG A 70 20.59 2.34 -2.44
C ARG A 70 19.08 2.58 -2.33
N TRP A 71 18.31 1.60 -2.76
CA TRP A 71 16.85 1.59 -2.79
C TRP A 71 16.34 0.49 -1.87
N GLY A 72 16.50 0.69 -0.56
CA GLY A 72 15.99 -0.25 0.44
C GLY A 72 14.46 -0.39 0.40
N ALA A 73 13.92 -1.36 1.13
CA ALA A 73 12.51 -1.76 1.03
C ALA A 73 11.48 -0.61 1.20
N LYS A 74 11.69 0.33 2.14
CA LYS A 74 10.82 1.52 2.27
C LYS A 74 10.77 2.32 0.96
N ARG A 75 11.92 2.58 0.33
CA ARG A 75 11.99 3.34 -0.93
C ARG A 75 11.34 2.60 -2.09
N GLN A 76 11.44 1.28 -2.12
CA GLN A 76 10.74 0.46 -3.10
C GLN A 76 9.21 0.64 -2.95
N CYS A 77 8.70 0.66 -1.72
CA CYS A 77 7.29 0.98 -1.44
C CYS A 77 6.91 2.42 -1.82
N GLU A 78 7.77 3.40 -1.53
CA GLU A 78 7.54 4.79 -1.91
C GLU A 78 7.39 4.97 -3.43
N VAL A 79 8.23 4.27 -4.19
CA VAL A 79 8.18 4.28 -5.67
C VAL A 79 6.94 3.56 -6.17
N LEU A 80 6.62 2.37 -5.63
CA LEU A 80 5.45 1.59 -6.03
C LEU A 80 4.15 2.39 -5.85
N LEU A 81 3.95 2.95 -4.66
CA LEU A 81 2.71 3.65 -4.30
C LEU A 81 2.72 5.12 -4.72
N ARG A 82 3.86 5.65 -5.16
CA ARG A 82 4.08 7.08 -5.46
C ARG A 82 3.78 7.96 -4.24
N ASP A 83 4.18 7.48 -3.07
CA ASP A 83 3.83 8.07 -1.78
C ASP A 83 5.04 8.01 -0.83
N LYS A 84 5.43 9.16 -0.28
CA LYS A 84 6.64 9.27 0.57
C LYS A 84 6.44 8.63 1.94
N ASP A 85 5.18 8.47 2.34
CA ASP A 85 4.80 7.88 3.63
C ASP A 85 4.53 6.38 3.51
N ALA A 86 4.69 5.81 2.31
CA ALA A 86 4.64 4.37 2.12
C ALA A 86 5.78 3.66 2.85
N THR A 87 5.47 2.46 3.35
CA THR A 87 6.39 1.61 4.10
C THR A 87 6.06 0.13 3.90
N LEU A 88 6.87 -0.74 4.50
CA LEU A 88 6.61 -2.18 4.52
C LEU A 88 5.44 -2.48 5.47
N LEU A 89 4.54 -3.38 5.04
CA LEU A 89 3.41 -3.82 5.86
C LEU A 89 3.86 -4.55 7.14
N ASN A 90 4.79 -5.49 7.01
CA ASN A 90 5.26 -6.35 8.10
C ASN A 90 6.76 -6.13 8.35
N PRO A 91 7.16 -5.03 9.00
CA PRO A 91 8.57 -4.73 9.26
C PRO A 91 9.26 -5.79 10.13
N ASP A 92 8.50 -6.59 10.88
CA ASP A 92 9.02 -7.68 11.73
C ASP A 92 9.37 -8.95 10.93
N LYS A 93 8.92 -9.06 9.67
CA LYS A 93 9.09 -10.24 8.80
C LYS A 93 9.98 -9.93 7.60
N LEU A 94 11.15 -9.34 7.86
CA LEU A 94 12.08 -8.89 6.81
C LEU A 94 12.58 -10.01 5.89
N GLN A 95 12.54 -11.27 6.30
CA GLN A 95 13.02 -12.38 5.47
C GLN A 95 12.10 -12.64 4.27
N GLU A 96 10.79 -12.45 4.45
CA GLU A 96 9.77 -12.72 3.42
C GLU A 96 9.83 -11.70 2.26
N ILE A 97 10.46 -10.53 2.48
CA ILE A 97 10.47 -9.44 1.49
C ILE A 97 11.27 -9.79 0.23
N CYS A 98 12.25 -10.71 0.35
CA CYS A 98 13.04 -11.13 -0.81
C CYS A 98 12.21 -11.90 -1.81
N GLN A 99 11.21 -12.66 -1.33
CA GLN A 99 10.26 -13.35 -2.19
C GLN A 99 9.17 -12.39 -2.66
N ASN A 100 8.63 -11.59 -1.72
CA ASN A 100 7.56 -10.66 -2.04
C ASN A 100 7.45 -9.52 -1.02
N LEU A 101 7.90 -8.34 -1.41
CA LEU A 101 7.78 -7.12 -0.64
C LEU A 101 6.33 -6.63 -0.63
N LYS A 102 5.75 -6.49 0.56
CA LYS A 102 4.40 -5.95 0.78
C LYS A 102 4.48 -4.51 1.27
N CYS A 103 3.79 -3.62 0.59
CA CYS A 103 3.81 -2.19 0.82
C CYS A 103 2.44 -1.70 1.26
N ASN A 104 2.40 -0.77 2.20
CA ASN A 104 1.20 -0.02 2.55
C ASN A 104 1.53 1.46 2.70
N THR A 105 0.50 2.30 2.80
CA THR A 105 0.64 3.74 3.05
C THR A 105 -0.51 4.19 3.95
N PRO A 106 -0.31 5.17 4.85
CA PRO A 106 -1.42 5.77 5.61
C PRO A 106 -2.51 6.40 4.73
N HIS A 107 -2.26 6.66 3.43
CA HIS A 107 -3.20 7.34 2.54
C HIS A 107 -4.12 6.42 1.73
N ARG A 108 -3.94 5.10 1.79
CA ARG A 108 -4.75 4.10 1.08
C ARG A 108 -5.10 2.96 2.01
N SER A 109 -6.22 2.31 1.74
CA SER A 109 -6.64 1.11 2.46
C SER A 109 -6.04 -0.12 1.77
N GLY A 110 -5.65 -1.16 2.50
CA GLY A 110 -5.11 -2.36 1.86
C GLY A 110 -3.61 -2.24 1.59
N PHE A 111 -2.98 -3.38 1.32
CA PHE A 111 -1.57 -3.46 0.97
C PHE A 111 -1.38 -3.77 -0.51
N TYR A 112 -0.16 -3.62 -1.00
CA TYR A 112 0.21 -3.89 -2.38
C TYR A 112 1.46 -4.78 -2.41
N PHE A 113 1.43 -5.82 -3.22
CA PHE A 113 2.60 -6.61 -3.58
C PHE A 113 3.47 -5.83 -4.55
N ALA A 114 4.76 -5.71 -4.23
CA ALA A 114 5.77 -5.14 -5.11
C ALA A 114 6.51 -6.22 -5.93
N GLY A 115 6.39 -7.49 -5.53
CA GLY A 115 7.24 -8.58 -6.01
C GLY A 115 8.53 -8.69 -5.19
N PRO A 116 9.52 -9.47 -5.68
CA PRO A 116 10.79 -9.68 -4.99
C PRO A 116 11.50 -8.36 -4.69
N ALA A 117 11.97 -8.16 -3.45
CA ALA A 117 12.78 -6.98 -3.14
C ALA A 117 14.09 -6.99 -3.94
N LEU A 118 14.56 -5.79 -4.33
CA LEU A 118 15.78 -5.64 -5.11
C LEU A 118 16.99 -6.35 -4.49
N GLU A 119 17.86 -6.90 -5.33
CA GLU A 119 19.16 -7.45 -4.95
C GLU A 119 19.91 -6.49 -4.01
N GLY A 120 20.44 -7.00 -2.90
CA GLY A 120 21.12 -6.19 -1.88
C GLY A 120 20.20 -5.49 -0.87
N THR A 121 18.88 -5.66 -0.95
CA THR A 121 17.96 -5.15 0.07
C THR A 121 18.15 -5.90 1.39
N THR A 122 18.25 -5.18 2.51
CA THR A 122 18.36 -5.79 3.85
C THR A 122 17.12 -6.60 4.23
N CYS A 123 17.32 -7.89 4.51
CA CYS A 123 16.25 -8.84 4.87
C CYS A 123 16.45 -9.51 6.24
N GLY A 124 17.50 -9.13 6.97
CA GLY A 124 17.75 -9.59 8.34
C GLY A 124 19.22 -9.43 8.71
N LYS A 125 19.61 -10.01 9.87
CA LYS A 125 20.93 -9.80 10.43
C LYS A 125 22.07 -10.38 9.57
N ASN A 126 22.94 -9.53 9.03
CA ASN A 126 23.95 -9.80 8.02
C ASN A 126 23.41 -10.54 6.78
N LYS A 127 22.21 -10.20 6.34
CA LYS A 127 21.56 -10.85 5.19
C LYS A 127 20.94 -9.84 4.22
N TRP A 128 21.13 -10.12 2.94
CA TRP A 128 20.54 -9.35 1.84
C TRP A 128 19.74 -10.27 0.92
N CYS A 129 18.76 -9.68 0.24
CA CYS A 129 18.04 -10.38 -0.82
C CYS A 129 19.00 -10.68 -1.98
N GLN A 130 19.05 -11.95 -2.36
CA GLN A 130 19.78 -12.42 -3.52
C GLN A 130 19.03 -13.56 -4.21
N GLY A 131 18.64 -13.37 -5.47
CA GLY A 131 17.90 -14.33 -6.27
C GLY A 131 16.56 -14.72 -5.63
N GLY A 132 15.83 -13.75 -5.09
CA GLY A 132 14.55 -13.98 -4.40
C GLY A 132 14.69 -14.50 -2.95
N GLU A 133 15.91 -14.81 -2.49
CA GLU A 133 16.14 -15.44 -1.18
C GLU A 133 16.90 -14.54 -0.21
N CYS A 134 16.65 -14.71 1.10
CA CYS A 134 17.34 -13.93 2.13
C CYS A 134 18.68 -14.58 2.52
N MET A 135 19.75 -14.18 1.83
CA MET A 135 21.04 -14.85 1.86
C MET A 135 22.06 -14.14 2.77
N PRO A 136 22.94 -14.89 3.48
CA PRO A 136 24.06 -14.29 4.21
C PRO A 136 25.01 -13.53 3.29
N VAL A 137 25.44 -12.34 3.70
CA VAL A 137 26.41 -11.55 2.94
C VAL A 137 27.77 -12.28 2.91
N LYS A 138 28.20 -12.74 1.73
CA LYS A 138 29.51 -13.41 1.55
C LYS A 138 30.64 -12.38 1.69
N LYS A 139 31.49 -12.55 2.72
CA LYS A 139 32.70 -11.75 3.05
C LYS A 139 32.60 -10.25 2.71
N LYS A 140 32.06 -9.46 3.64
CA LYS A 140 32.33 -8.01 3.67
C LYS A 140 33.85 -7.79 3.80
N LYS A 141 34.44 -6.89 2.98
CA LYS A 141 35.55 -6.07 3.51
C LYS A 141 35.02 -5.50 4.82
N PRO A 142 35.73 -5.59 5.96
CA PRO A 142 35.18 -5.18 7.25
C PRO A 142 34.57 -3.78 7.11
N PRO A 143 33.28 -3.58 7.46
CA PRO A 143 32.66 -2.28 7.31
C PRO A 143 33.45 -1.28 8.17
N VAL A 144 34.02 -0.27 7.52
CA VAL A 144 34.94 0.71 8.13
C VAL A 144 34.27 1.47 9.28
N LYS A 145 32.93 1.51 9.30
CA LYS A 145 32.10 2.09 10.38
C LYS A 145 30.68 1.53 10.31
N VAL A 146 30.11 1.10 11.44
CA VAL A 146 28.69 0.74 11.60
C VAL A 146 28.02 1.84 12.44
N VAL A 147 26.90 2.37 11.96
CA VAL A 147 26.14 3.43 12.65
C VAL A 147 24.65 3.04 12.64
N PRO A 148 24.04 2.69 13.79
CA PRO A 148 22.60 2.49 13.93
C PRO A 148 21.79 3.70 13.43
N GLY A 149 20.62 3.46 12.86
CA GLY A 149 19.71 4.53 12.43
C GLY A 149 19.04 5.21 13.63
N GLY A 150 18.95 6.54 13.60
CA GLY A 150 18.19 7.32 14.58
C GLY A 150 17.20 8.27 13.93
N TRP A 151 16.03 8.41 14.55
CA TRP A 151 15.00 9.34 14.10
C TRP A 151 15.44 10.79 14.31
N SER A 152 15.20 11.63 13.31
CA SER A 152 15.18 13.07 13.47
C SER A 152 14.08 13.51 14.44
N GLU A 153 14.18 14.73 14.93
CA GLU A 153 13.03 15.41 15.53
C GLU A 153 11.86 15.48 14.55
N TRP A 154 10.65 15.48 15.10
CA TRP A 154 9.43 15.63 14.32
C TRP A 154 9.34 17.04 13.73
N LYS A 155 9.18 17.13 12.42
CA LYS A 155 8.85 18.36 11.70
C LYS A 155 7.34 18.47 11.59
N LEU A 156 6.78 19.49 12.24
CA LEU A 156 5.36 19.80 12.18
C LEU A 156 5.02 20.52 10.87
N GLY A 157 3.94 20.10 10.22
CA GLY A 157 3.31 20.83 9.12
C GLY A 157 2.37 21.93 9.62
N SER A 158 1.72 22.60 8.67
CA SER A 158 0.71 23.61 8.99
C SER A 158 -0.58 22.98 9.54
N CYS A 159 -1.13 23.60 10.57
CA CYS A 159 -2.43 23.24 11.12
C CYS A 159 -3.54 23.50 10.08
N SER A 160 -4.40 22.51 9.87
CA SER A 160 -5.49 22.45 8.90
C SER A 160 -6.80 22.03 9.60
N SER A 161 -7.94 22.23 8.95
CA SER A 161 -9.24 21.80 9.49
C SER A 161 -10.18 21.40 8.36
N GLY A 162 -10.98 20.35 8.59
CA GLY A 162 -12.07 19.95 7.69
C GLY A 162 -13.26 20.92 7.68
N CYS A 163 -13.28 21.94 8.56
CA CYS A 163 -14.37 22.89 8.71
C CYS A 163 -15.75 22.25 8.95
N ILE A 164 -15.76 21.09 9.63
CA ILE A 164 -16.97 20.39 10.07
C ILE A 164 -17.28 20.81 11.52
N THR A 165 -18.55 21.03 11.86
CA THR A 165 -18.97 21.39 13.21
C THR A 165 -18.44 20.41 14.27
N LYS A 166 -18.04 20.91 15.45
CA LYS A 166 -17.40 20.14 16.57
C LYS A 166 -16.01 19.56 16.29
N SER A 167 -15.47 19.74 15.08
CA SER A 167 -14.14 19.22 14.73
C SER A 167 -13.01 20.02 15.35
N ARG A 168 -11.88 19.37 15.57
CA ARG A 168 -10.61 19.97 15.93
C ARG A 168 -9.79 20.24 14.66
N SER A 169 -8.82 21.13 14.79
CA SER A 169 -7.79 21.29 13.76
C SER A 169 -6.71 20.21 13.94
N PHE A 170 -6.06 19.82 12.85
CA PHE A 170 -5.05 18.78 12.82
C PHE A 170 -3.81 19.25 12.05
N GLN A 171 -2.66 18.65 12.32
CA GLN A 171 -1.45 18.88 11.56
C GLN A 171 -0.71 17.55 11.38
N GLN A 172 -0.16 17.37 10.19
CA GLN A 172 0.72 16.26 9.90
C GLN A 172 2.11 16.54 10.47
N ARG A 173 2.82 15.51 10.90
CA ARG A 173 4.22 15.59 11.31
C ARG A 173 5.03 14.49 10.66
N HIS A 174 6.26 14.82 10.27
CA HIS A 174 7.17 13.90 9.61
C HIS A 174 8.51 13.85 10.31
N ARG A 175 9.19 12.72 10.25
CA ARG A 175 10.57 12.55 10.71
C ARG A 175 11.35 11.68 9.74
N THR A 176 12.65 11.86 9.71
CA THR A 176 13.57 11.14 8.82
C THR A 176 14.52 10.27 9.62
N CYS A 177 14.89 9.12 9.08
CA CYS A 177 15.88 8.22 9.70
C CYS A 177 17.30 8.67 9.33
N ASP A 178 17.73 9.81 9.85
CA ASP A 178 18.99 10.48 9.50
C ASP A 178 19.78 11.02 10.70
N ASN A 179 19.35 10.76 11.93
CA ASN A 179 19.97 11.27 13.15
C ASN A 179 20.39 10.17 14.16
N PRO A 180 21.43 9.37 13.87
CA PRO A 180 22.26 9.42 12.67
C PRO A 180 21.70 8.55 11.54
N LYS A 181 22.10 8.86 10.30
CA LYS A 181 21.75 8.05 9.13
C LYS A 181 22.35 6.65 9.28
N PRO A 182 21.59 5.57 9.07
CA PRO A 182 22.12 4.21 9.17
C PRO A 182 23.25 4.01 8.15
N VAL A 183 24.40 3.53 8.61
CA VAL A 183 25.57 3.21 7.78
C VAL A 183 26.03 1.80 8.11
N ASN A 184 26.08 0.92 7.10
CA ASN A 184 26.50 -0.48 7.26
C ASN A 184 25.79 -1.24 8.40
N THR A 185 24.60 -0.78 8.81
CA THR A 185 23.78 -1.33 9.89
C THR A 185 22.44 -1.82 9.34
N GLU A 186 21.81 -2.70 10.09
CA GLU A 186 20.48 -3.24 9.81
C GLU A 186 19.47 -2.76 10.86
N GLU A 187 19.96 -2.13 11.93
CA GLU A 187 19.19 -1.36 12.90
C GLU A 187 18.79 -0.05 12.24
N GLY A 188 17.72 -0.09 11.43
CA GLY A 188 17.02 1.09 10.95
C GLY A 188 16.19 1.74 12.05
N CYS A 189 15.42 2.77 11.69
CA CYS A 189 14.55 3.42 12.66
C CYS A 189 13.21 2.70 12.78
N GLU A 190 12.87 2.26 13.99
CA GLU A 190 11.61 1.57 14.28
C GLU A 190 10.42 2.54 14.43
N GLY A 191 9.27 2.19 13.86
CA GLY A 191 8.03 2.96 13.90
C GLY A 191 7.79 3.83 12.65
N SER A 192 6.70 4.61 12.67
CA SER A 192 6.29 5.40 11.50
C SER A 192 7.14 6.67 11.30
N SER A 193 7.40 7.05 10.06
CA SER A 193 7.95 8.35 9.67
C SER A 193 6.90 9.46 9.57
N PHE A 194 5.62 9.09 9.63
CA PHE A 194 4.45 9.96 9.44
C PHE A 194 3.47 9.81 10.59
N ASP A 195 2.91 10.93 11.06
CA ASP A 195 1.88 10.93 12.09
C ASP A 195 0.96 12.16 11.95
N VAL A 196 -0.24 12.09 12.52
CA VAL A 196 -1.21 13.20 12.55
C VAL A 196 -1.58 13.51 14.00
N VAL A 197 -1.47 14.79 14.36
CA VAL A 197 -1.79 15.26 15.72
C VAL A 197 -2.78 16.41 15.69
N LEU A 198 -3.58 16.54 16.74
CA LEU A 198 -4.49 17.66 16.91
C LEU A 198 -3.71 18.94 17.27
N CYS A 199 -4.17 20.08 16.76
CA CYS A 199 -3.61 21.40 17.02
C CYS A 199 -4.71 22.38 17.45
N LYS A 200 -4.33 23.37 18.26
CA LYS A 200 -5.24 24.40 18.77
C LYS A 200 -5.11 25.66 17.93
N VAL A 201 -5.96 25.78 16.92
CA VAL A 201 -6.10 27.02 16.12
C VAL A 201 -7.58 27.35 16.00
N ASP A 202 -7.98 28.49 16.57
CA ASP A 202 -9.39 28.84 16.77
C ASP A 202 -10.09 29.38 15.52
N LYS A 203 -9.35 29.80 14.48
CA LYS A 203 -9.91 30.48 13.30
C LYS A 203 -9.26 30.08 11.97
N ILE A 204 -9.35 28.81 11.60
CA ILE A 204 -9.02 28.35 10.22
C ILE A 204 -10.23 28.56 9.29
N CYS A 205 -11.44 28.29 9.77
CA CYS A 205 -12.64 28.24 8.96
C CYS A 205 -13.49 29.50 9.10
N LYS A 206 -13.92 30.09 7.97
CA LYS A 206 -14.88 31.20 7.95
C LYS A 206 -16.33 30.75 8.22
N LYS A 207 -16.67 29.54 7.77
CA LYS A 207 -17.98 28.89 7.96
C LYS A 207 -17.74 27.40 8.20
N GLN A 208 -18.51 26.82 9.11
CA GLN A 208 -18.54 25.37 9.33
C GLN A 208 -19.80 24.77 8.69
N ILE A 209 -19.71 23.52 8.26
CA ILE A 209 -20.85 22.72 7.79
C ILE A 209 -21.08 21.51 8.70
N SER A 210 -22.29 20.94 8.67
CA SER A 210 -22.57 19.72 9.42
C SER A 210 -21.82 18.54 8.82
N VAL A 211 -21.59 17.50 9.62
CA VAL A 211 -20.94 16.26 9.14
C VAL A 211 -21.76 15.57 8.04
N VAL A 212 -23.09 15.69 8.09
CA VAL A 212 -24.01 15.15 7.08
C VAL A 212 -23.89 15.93 5.77
N ASP A 213 -23.78 17.26 5.83
CA ASP A 213 -23.58 18.07 4.62
C ASP A 213 -22.24 17.78 3.95
N PHE A 214 -21.18 17.59 4.75
CA PHE A 214 -19.86 17.20 4.23
C PHE A 214 -19.94 15.82 3.56
N ALA A 215 -20.52 14.83 4.25
CA ALA A 215 -20.70 13.49 3.71
C ALA A 215 -21.49 13.51 2.40
N GLY A 216 -22.57 14.29 2.35
CA GLY A 216 -23.39 14.39 1.15
C GLY A 216 -22.69 15.03 -0.05
N GLN A 217 -21.91 16.10 0.18
CA GLN A 217 -21.07 16.71 -0.86
C GLN A 217 -20.02 15.74 -1.38
N SER A 218 -19.37 14.99 -0.48
CA SER A 218 -18.42 13.94 -0.86
C SER A 218 -19.08 12.84 -1.67
N CYS A 219 -20.24 12.35 -1.25
CA CYS A 219 -20.99 11.32 -1.98
C CYS A 219 -21.46 11.77 -3.38
N ALA A 220 -21.89 13.03 -3.52
CA ALA A 220 -22.21 13.60 -4.84
C ALA A 220 -20.99 13.70 -5.77
N ASN A 221 -19.78 13.82 -5.21
CA ASN A 221 -18.54 13.78 -5.98
C ASN A 221 -18.15 12.33 -6.31
N PHE A 222 -18.26 11.41 -5.35
CA PHE A 222 -17.96 10.00 -5.56
C PHE A 222 -18.87 9.37 -6.61
N SER A 223 -20.16 9.75 -6.66
CA SER A 223 -21.12 9.24 -7.66
C SER A 223 -20.78 9.61 -9.11
N LYS A 224 -19.85 10.56 -9.34
CA LYS A 224 -19.34 10.87 -10.68
C LYS A 224 -18.33 9.82 -11.17
N LEU A 225 -17.71 9.10 -10.24
CA LEU A 225 -16.72 8.05 -10.49
C LEU A 225 -17.34 6.66 -10.35
N LEU A 226 -18.30 6.51 -9.44
CA LEU A 226 -18.89 5.25 -9.03
C LEU A 226 -20.39 5.22 -9.38
N PRO A 227 -20.79 4.55 -10.47
CA PRO A 227 -22.16 4.60 -10.98
C PRO A 227 -23.20 3.95 -10.04
N GLU A 228 -22.79 3.11 -9.09
CA GLU A 228 -23.64 2.45 -8.09
C GLU A 228 -24.13 3.39 -6.98
N LEU A 229 -23.47 4.53 -6.78
CA LEU A 229 -23.86 5.51 -5.78
C LEU A 229 -25.03 6.38 -6.27
N ASP A 230 -25.90 6.79 -5.35
CA ASP A 230 -27.02 7.70 -5.65
C ASP A 230 -26.47 9.10 -6.01
N PRO A 231 -26.70 9.62 -7.23
CA PRO A 231 -26.20 10.93 -7.65
C PRO A 231 -26.80 12.11 -6.86
N LYS A 232 -27.86 11.89 -6.08
CA LYS A 232 -28.35 12.90 -5.12
C LYS A 232 -27.36 13.17 -3.99
N GLY A 233 -26.37 12.30 -3.78
CA GLY A 233 -25.30 12.51 -2.80
C GLY A 233 -25.81 12.48 -1.37
N SER A 234 -26.65 11.51 -1.00
CA SER A 234 -26.97 11.30 0.42
C SER A 234 -25.83 10.54 1.10
N GLY A 235 -25.25 11.12 2.15
CA GLY A 235 -24.15 10.52 2.90
C GLY A 235 -24.34 10.62 4.42
N LEU A 236 -23.65 9.75 5.16
CA LEU A 236 -23.68 9.77 6.63
C LEU A 236 -22.31 9.38 7.24
N GLN A 237 -22.14 9.75 8.52
CA GLN A 237 -21.07 9.27 9.39
C GLN A 237 -21.61 8.12 10.23
N ALA A 238 -20.98 6.94 10.16
CA ALA A 238 -21.40 5.79 10.95
C ALA A 238 -21.10 6.01 12.45
N PRO A 239 -21.80 5.32 13.36
CA PRO A 239 -21.43 5.32 14.77
C PRO A 239 -20.05 4.70 14.98
N HIS A 240 -19.38 5.09 16.06
CA HIS A 240 -18.10 4.51 16.48
C HIS A 240 -18.25 3.05 16.91
N GLU A 241 -17.26 2.24 16.56
CA GLU A 241 -17.15 0.85 16.96
C GLU A 241 -15.74 0.52 17.46
N ASN A 242 -15.66 -0.07 18.65
CA ASN A 242 -14.37 -0.42 19.26
C ASN A 242 -13.59 -1.48 18.47
N SER A 243 -14.28 -2.36 17.74
CA SER A 243 -13.65 -3.38 16.88
C SER A 243 -13.30 -2.87 15.48
N ARG A 244 -13.87 -1.75 15.05
CA ARG A 244 -13.72 -1.18 13.71
C ARG A 244 -13.61 0.34 13.81
N LEU A 245 -12.45 0.79 14.29
CA LEU A 245 -12.22 2.20 14.61
C LEU A 245 -12.39 3.14 13.41
N TRP A 246 -12.30 2.62 12.17
CA TRP A 246 -12.52 3.39 10.95
C TRP A 246 -13.98 3.78 10.69
N MET A 247 -14.96 3.08 11.29
CA MET A 247 -16.40 3.25 10.98
C MET A 247 -16.85 4.72 11.11
N GLY A 248 -16.50 5.36 12.23
CA GLY A 248 -16.86 6.77 12.48
C GLY A 248 -16.10 7.79 11.65
N CYS A 249 -15.12 7.36 10.86
CA CYS A 249 -14.24 8.23 10.09
C CYS A 249 -14.27 7.96 8.58
N ALA A 250 -14.95 6.90 8.15
CA ALA A 250 -15.26 6.65 6.75
C ALA A 250 -16.55 7.36 6.33
N ILE A 251 -16.62 7.78 5.07
CA ILE A 251 -17.82 8.38 4.48
C ILE A 251 -18.67 7.26 3.90
N PHE A 252 -19.92 7.17 4.32
CA PHE A 252 -20.88 6.20 3.83
C PHE A 252 -21.88 6.88 2.90
N CYS A 253 -21.98 6.38 1.67
CA CYS A 253 -22.80 6.95 0.61
C CYS A 253 -23.98 6.05 0.27
N ARG A 254 -25.15 6.65 0.10
CA ARG A 254 -26.36 5.93 -0.28
C ARG A 254 -26.18 5.32 -1.67
N ARG A 255 -26.53 4.04 -1.82
CA ARG A 255 -26.55 3.34 -3.10
C ARG A 255 -27.88 3.53 -3.82
N LYS A 256 -27.83 3.61 -5.16
CA LYS A 256 -29.03 3.79 -6.00
C LYS A 256 -29.92 2.56 -6.08
N ASP A 257 -29.33 1.37 -5.92
CA ASP A 257 -29.97 0.08 -6.18
C ASP A 257 -30.74 -0.48 -4.97
N THR A 258 -30.20 -0.27 -3.78
CA THR A 258 -30.71 -0.84 -2.52
C THR A 258 -31.18 0.22 -1.55
N GLY A 259 -30.77 1.48 -1.73
CA GLY A 259 -30.98 2.56 -0.76
C GLY A 259 -30.15 2.42 0.52
N SER A 260 -29.38 1.33 0.67
CA SER A 260 -28.42 1.12 1.75
C SER A 260 -27.23 2.08 1.63
N TYR A 261 -26.41 2.18 2.66
CA TYR A 261 -25.22 3.02 2.66
C TYR A 261 -23.96 2.18 2.53
N TYR A 262 -23.04 2.57 1.65
CA TYR A 262 -21.80 1.88 1.35
C TYR A 262 -20.62 2.85 1.45
N THR A 263 -19.51 2.42 2.04
CA THR A 263 -18.28 3.20 2.02
C THR A 263 -17.34 2.73 0.89
N PRO A 264 -17.09 3.54 -0.15
CA PRO A 264 -16.29 3.15 -1.31
C PRO A 264 -14.78 3.25 -1.03
N ARG A 265 -14.33 2.67 0.09
CA ARG A 265 -12.93 2.79 0.54
C ARG A 265 -11.96 2.09 -0.40
N LEU A 266 -12.38 0.94 -0.93
CA LEU A 266 -11.56 0.12 -1.82
C LEU A 266 -11.62 0.64 -3.26
N ASP A 267 -12.80 1.04 -3.73
CA ASP A 267 -13.00 1.50 -5.12
C ASP A 267 -12.28 2.82 -5.42
N LEU A 268 -12.13 3.69 -4.40
CA LEU A 268 -11.50 5.00 -4.56
C LEU A 268 -9.99 5.02 -4.30
N ASN A 269 -9.41 3.94 -3.75
CA ASN A 269 -8.00 3.86 -3.34
C ASN A 269 -7.03 4.26 -4.47
N ASP A 270 -7.22 3.70 -5.67
CA ASP A 270 -6.32 3.92 -6.82
C ASP A 270 -6.73 5.12 -7.69
N LEU A 271 -7.85 5.76 -7.37
CA LEU A 271 -8.32 6.98 -8.03
C LEU A 271 -7.77 8.27 -7.37
N GLY A 272 -7.01 8.14 -6.28
CA GLY A 272 -6.46 9.28 -5.55
C GLY A 272 -7.54 10.13 -4.86
N VAL A 273 -8.70 9.55 -4.59
CA VAL A 273 -9.83 10.20 -3.92
C VAL A 273 -9.93 9.67 -2.50
N ASN A 274 -9.96 10.57 -1.51
CA ASN A 274 -10.02 10.19 -0.10
C ASN A 274 -11.49 9.89 0.33
N PRO A 275 -11.83 8.63 0.70
CA PRO A 275 -13.16 8.21 1.11
C PRO A 275 -13.45 8.47 2.61
N TYR A 276 -12.57 9.16 3.32
CA TYR A 276 -12.65 9.40 4.76
C TYR A 276 -12.98 10.86 5.08
N PHE A 277 -13.56 11.08 6.26
CA PHE A 277 -13.64 12.43 6.82
C PHE A 277 -12.24 12.97 7.10
N PRO A 278 -12.01 14.28 6.96
CA PRO A 278 -10.74 14.90 7.31
C PRO A 278 -10.34 14.60 8.75
N ASP A 279 -9.04 14.52 9.02
CA ASP A 279 -8.54 14.40 10.38
C ASP A 279 -9.08 15.55 11.27
N GLY A 280 -9.18 15.29 12.57
CA GLY A 280 -9.82 16.18 13.54
C GLY A 280 -11.35 16.20 13.49
N THR A 281 -12.00 15.50 12.56
CA THR A 281 -13.48 15.36 12.57
C THR A 281 -13.94 14.64 13.83
N TRP A 282 -14.88 15.22 14.57
CA TRP A 282 -15.44 14.56 15.76
C TRP A 282 -16.23 13.31 15.35
N CYS A 283 -16.02 12.19 16.05
CA CYS A 283 -16.64 10.91 15.69
C CYS A 283 -17.33 10.21 16.86
N HIS A 284 -16.92 10.46 18.11
CA HIS A 284 -17.53 9.81 19.27
C HIS A 284 -17.28 10.57 20.58
N ASN A 285 -18.05 10.22 21.61
CA ASN A 285 -17.80 10.57 23.00
C ASN A 285 -18.22 9.38 23.87
N ASP A 286 -17.30 8.89 24.71
CA ASP A 286 -17.53 7.72 25.57
C ASP A 286 -18.14 8.07 26.94
N GLY A 287 -18.62 9.32 27.10
CA GLY A 287 -19.07 9.89 28.36
C GLY A 287 -17.98 10.64 29.13
N THR A 288 -16.70 10.41 28.80
CA THR A 288 -15.56 11.05 29.48
C THR A 288 -14.72 11.90 28.52
N SER A 289 -14.43 11.36 27.34
CA SER A 289 -13.46 11.92 26.39
C SER A 289 -14.07 11.98 24.99
N ASN A 290 -13.71 13.02 24.24
CA ASN A 290 -14.05 13.11 22.83
C ASN A 290 -13.08 12.30 21.98
N TYR A 291 -13.59 11.78 20.88
CA TYR A 291 -12.84 11.05 19.88
C TYR A 291 -12.89 11.82 18.57
N TYR A 292 -11.79 11.77 17.84
CA TYR A 292 -11.58 12.46 16.59
C TYR A 292 -10.98 11.51 15.56
N CYS A 293 -11.28 11.78 14.30
CA CYS A 293 -10.64 11.08 13.19
C CYS A 293 -9.17 11.44 13.12
N LEU A 294 -8.32 10.43 13.22
CA LEU A 294 -6.86 10.55 13.12
C LEU A 294 -6.36 9.36 12.31
N GLN A 295 -5.75 9.63 11.16
CA GLN A 295 -5.31 8.61 10.20
C GLN A 295 -6.42 7.60 9.93
N HIS A 296 -7.60 8.11 9.59
CA HIS A 296 -8.81 7.34 9.26
C HIS A 296 -9.48 6.57 10.42
N HIS A 297 -8.98 6.68 11.65
CA HIS A 297 -9.53 5.98 12.81
C HIS A 297 -10.14 6.95 13.83
N CYS A 298 -11.25 6.55 14.44
CA CYS A 298 -11.92 7.28 15.51
C CYS A 298 -11.19 7.01 16.84
N LEU A 299 -10.33 7.94 17.24
CA LEU A 299 -9.40 7.77 18.36
C LEU A 299 -9.59 8.88 19.40
N PRO A 300 -9.32 8.59 20.70
CA PRO A 300 -9.51 9.59 21.76
C PRO A 300 -8.56 10.78 21.59
N GLU A 301 -8.97 11.97 22.05
CA GLU A 301 -8.23 13.24 21.89
C GLU A 301 -6.77 13.18 22.38
N ASN A 302 -6.50 12.35 23.39
CA ASN A 302 -5.18 12.18 23.99
C ASN A 302 -4.46 10.90 23.50
N PHE A 303 -4.87 10.33 22.36
CA PHE A 303 -4.25 9.14 21.84
C PHE A 303 -2.80 9.42 21.44
N TRP A 304 -1.87 8.66 22.00
CA TRP A 304 -0.48 8.64 21.60
C TRP A 304 -0.16 7.28 21.00
N LEU A 305 0.38 7.25 19.77
CA LEU A 305 1.02 6.06 19.23
C LEU A 305 2.26 5.74 20.08
N GLY A 306 2.08 4.97 21.15
CA GLY A 306 3.17 4.35 21.87
C GLY A 306 3.86 3.30 20.99
N LYS A 307 5.10 2.93 21.35
CA LYS A 307 5.89 1.88 20.67
C LYS A 307 5.21 0.50 20.63
N SER A 308 4.13 0.29 21.38
CA SER A 308 3.45 -0.99 21.56
C SER A 308 2.21 -1.21 20.69
N LEU A 309 1.81 -0.24 19.85
CA LEU A 309 0.67 -0.38 18.93
C LEU A 309 1.02 -0.16 17.45
N PRO A 310 2.12 -0.74 16.88
CA PRO A 310 2.31 -0.75 15.43
C PRO A 310 1.13 -1.38 14.68
N HIS A 311 0.43 -2.32 15.33
CA HIS A 311 -0.69 -3.04 14.76
C HIS A 311 -1.99 -2.20 14.62
N LEU A 312 -2.17 -1.08 15.33
CA LEU A 312 -3.42 -0.30 15.19
C LEU A 312 -3.54 0.38 13.82
N PHE A 313 -2.40 0.68 13.17
CA PHE A 313 -2.35 1.30 11.84
C PHE A 313 -1.81 0.34 10.77
N GLY A 314 -1.33 -0.84 11.19
CA GLY A 314 -0.82 -1.90 10.31
C GLY A 314 -1.71 -3.15 10.22
N SER A 315 -2.67 -3.36 11.14
CA SER A 315 -3.72 -4.37 10.99
C SER A 315 -4.87 -3.74 10.22
N GLU A 316 -4.78 -3.78 8.91
CA GLU A 316 -5.87 -3.38 8.05
C GLU A 316 -7.11 -4.20 8.40
N ASP A 317 -8.22 -3.51 8.60
CA ASP A 317 -9.51 -4.16 8.81
C ASP A 317 -9.96 -4.95 7.57
N VAL A 318 -9.32 -4.66 6.42
CA VAL A 318 -9.40 -5.40 5.17
C VAL A 318 -7.98 -5.82 4.73
N PRO A 319 -7.47 -6.98 5.17
CA PRO A 319 -6.14 -7.47 4.78
C PRO A 319 -6.16 -8.05 3.37
N LEU A 320 -6.48 -7.22 2.38
CA LEU A 320 -6.59 -7.61 0.96
C LEU A 320 -5.53 -6.86 0.14
N PRO A 321 -4.82 -7.55 -0.78
CA PRO A 321 -3.99 -6.87 -1.76
C PRO A 321 -4.84 -6.02 -2.70
N GLN A 322 -4.42 -4.78 -2.94
CA GLN A 322 -5.06 -3.82 -3.85
C GLN A 322 -4.36 -3.75 -5.21
N ASN A 323 -3.47 -4.69 -5.52
CA ASN A 323 -2.94 -4.82 -6.88
C ASN A 323 -4.11 -5.04 -7.86
N ALA A 324 -3.97 -4.49 -9.07
CA ALA A 324 -5.00 -4.59 -10.10
C ALA A 324 -5.41 -6.06 -10.31
N PRO A 325 -6.68 -6.45 -10.13
CA PRO A 325 -7.11 -7.84 -10.26
C PRO A 325 -7.06 -8.32 -11.72
N PRO A 326 -7.09 -9.65 -11.98
CA PRO A 326 -7.08 -10.20 -13.35
C PRO A 326 -8.32 -9.79 -14.16
N HIS A 327 -9.44 -9.60 -13.47
CA HIS A 327 -10.71 -9.14 -14.01
C HIS A 327 -11.29 -8.09 -13.07
N LEU A 328 -12.26 -7.29 -13.55
CA LEU A 328 -13.08 -6.44 -12.67
C LEU A 328 -13.95 -7.37 -11.79
N VAL A 329 -13.37 -7.87 -10.69
CA VAL A 329 -14.08 -8.73 -9.74
C VAL A 329 -14.88 -7.83 -8.81
N PRO A 330 -16.23 -7.90 -8.82
CA PRO A 330 -17.02 -7.20 -7.84
C PRO A 330 -16.66 -7.71 -6.44
N LEU A 331 -16.66 -6.80 -5.46
CA LEU A 331 -16.40 -7.16 -4.06
C LEU A 331 -17.24 -8.37 -3.64
N SER A 332 -16.63 -9.31 -2.92
CA SER A 332 -17.36 -10.48 -2.40
C SER A 332 -18.58 -10.02 -1.60
N GLY A 333 -19.68 -10.79 -1.65
CA GLY A 333 -20.92 -10.38 -0.98
C GLY A 333 -20.75 -10.10 0.52
N ASP A 334 -19.88 -10.87 1.20
CA ASP A 334 -19.54 -10.64 2.60
C ASP A 334 -18.72 -9.36 2.80
N LEU A 335 -17.73 -9.08 1.94
CA LEU A 335 -16.92 -7.86 2.02
C LEU A 335 -17.77 -6.61 1.75
N LEU A 336 -18.64 -6.68 0.74
CA LEU A 336 -19.58 -5.60 0.43
C LEU A 336 -20.49 -5.30 1.61
N ARG A 337 -21.03 -6.33 2.27
CA ARG A 337 -21.86 -6.17 3.48
C ARG A 337 -21.07 -5.63 4.66
N TYR A 338 -19.81 -6.02 4.83
CA TYR A 338 -18.94 -5.52 5.88
C TYR A 338 -18.64 -4.02 5.74
N LEU A 339 -18.56 -3.54 4.49
CA LEU A 339 -18.39 -2.13 4.12
C LEU A 339 -19.72 -1.36 4.00
N SER A 340 -20.85 -1.97 4.38
CA SER A 340 -22.18 -1.39 4.20
C SER A 340 -22.98 -1.31 5.50
N LEU A 341 -23.89 -0.35 5.53
CA LEU A 341 -24.90 -0.12 6.54
C LEU A 341 -26.29 -0.27 5.91
N GLY A 342 -27.26 -0.70 6.70
CA GLY A 342 -28.67 -0.68 6.33
C GLY A 342 -29.18 0.74 6.14
N THR A 343 -30.43 0.85 5.69
CA THR A 343 -31.14 2.14 5.59
C THR A 343 -31.37 2.80 6.94
N ASP A 344 -31.28 2.02 8.02
CA ASP A 344 -31.32 2.44 9.42
C ASP A 344 -29.97 2.97 9.94
N GLY A 345 -28.90 2.89 9.13
CA GLY A 345 -27.56 3.30 9.50
C GLY A 345 -26.80 2.28 10.36
N LEU A 346 -27.34 1.06 10.54
CA LEU A 346 -26.69 0.00 11.29
C LEU A 346 -25.84 -0.90 10.36
N PRO A 347 -24.69 -1.42 10.82
CA PRO A 347 -23.84 -2.28 9.98
C PRO A 347 -24.54 -3.56 9.53
N LEU A 348 -24.37 -3.92 8.25
CA LEU A 348 -24.94 -5.16 7.70
C LEU A 348 -24.12 -6.41 8.04
N LEU A 349 -22.84 -6.22 8.36
CA LEU A 349 -21.92 -7.24 8.84
C LEU A 349 -20.79 -6.55 9.64
N THR A 350 -20.40 -7.12 10.76
CA THR A 350 -19.37 -6.54 11.66
C THR A 350 -18.05 -7.31 11.68
N THR A 351 -18.03 -8.53 11.13
CA THR A 351 -16.87 -9.41 11.08
C THR A 351 -16.79 -10.13 9.73
N LEU A 352 -15.61 -10.13 9.12
CA LEU A 352 -15.35 -10.92 7.91
C LEU A 352 -15.11 -12.39 8.27
N LYS A 353 -15.60 -13.31 7.44
CA LYS A 353 -15.27 -14.73 7.58
C LYS A 353 -13.85 -14.98 7.07
N PRO A 354 -13.14 -15.99 7.60
CA PRO A 354 -11.89 -16.44 7.01
C PRO A 354 -12.08 -16.73 5.51
N GLY A 355 -11.21 -16.17 4.68
CA GLY A 355 -11.25 -16.34 3.23
C GLY A 355 -12.08 -15.32 2.45
N SER A 356 -12.88 -14.45 3.12
CA SER A 356 -13.65 -13.39 2.44
C SER A 356 -12.79 -12.33 1.73
N THR A 357 -11.50 -12.31 2.02
CA THR A 357 -10.47 -11.43 1.45
C THR A 357 -9.31 -12.22 0.84
N SER A 358 -9.56 -13.45 0.38
CA SER A 358 -8.52 -14.20 -0.33
C SER A 358 -8.23 -13.51 -1.67
N PRO A 359 -6.96 -13.31 -2.04
CA PRO A 359 -6.64 -12.88 -3.40
C PRO A 359 -7.16 -13.92 -4.41
N PRO A 360 -7.46 -13.49 -5.66
CA PRO A 360 -7.67 -14.40 -6.77
C PRO A 360 -6.53 -15.41 -6.86
N ALA A 361 -6.85 -16.64 -7.22
CA ALA A 361 -5.82 -17.65 -7.44
C ALA A 361 -4.95 -17.27 -8.66
N GLU A 362 -3.67 -17.65 -8.69
CA GLU A 362 -2.77 -17.30 -9.80
C GLU A 362 -3.30 -17.87 -11.14
N GLU A 363 -4.08 -18.94 -11.08
CA GLU A 363 -4.71 -19.56 -12.24
C GLU A 363 -5.78 -18.67 -12.89
N GLU A 364 -6.36 -17.71 -12.17
CA GLU A 364 -7.41 -16.80 -12.65
C GLU A 364 -6.87 -15.68 -13.55
N TRP A 365 -5.55 -15.49 -13.63
CA TRP A 365 -4.95 -14.48 -14.49
C TRP A 365 -4.94 -14.89 -15.95
N THR A 366 -5.33 -13.94 -16.81
CA THR A 366 -5.30 -14.10 -18.26
C THR A 366 -3.87 -14.34 -18.72
N ASP A 367 -3.70 -15.36 -19.55
CA ASP A 367 -2.42 -15.73 -20.15
C ASP A 367 -2.31 -15.23 -21.61
N HIS A 368 -3.37 -14.60 -22.12
CA HIS A 368 -3.46 -14.02 -23.47
C HIS A 368 -3.30 -12.50 -23.42
N ASP A 369 -2.07 -12.01 -23.29
CA ASP A 369 -1.72 -10.58 -23.29
C ASP A 369 -0.76 -10.18 -24.43
N TYR A 370 -0.50 -11.11 -25.36
CA TYR A 370 0.35 -10.88 -26.52
C TYR A 370 -0.42 -10.30 -27.71
N VAL A 371 0.28 -9.49 -28.50
CA VAL A 371 -0.21 -9.00 -29.80
C VAL A 371 0.35 -9.92 -30.88
N GLU A 372 -0.52 -10.60 -31.63
CA GLU A 372 -0.10 -11.31 -32.84
C GLU A 372 0.32 -10.29 -33.90
N LEU A 373 1.62 -10.28 -34.23
CA LEU A 373 2.11 -9.49 -35.33
C LEU A 373 1.73 -10.19 -36.64
N PRO A 374 1.21 -9.47 -37.66
CA PRO A 374 0.91 -10.06 -38.96
C PRO A 374 2.17 -10.72 -39.54
N SER A 375 2.02 -11.92 -40.08
CA SER A 375 3.08 -12.57 -40.86
C SER A 375 3.40 -11.72 -42.08
N HIS A 376 4.62 -11.18 -42.13
CA HIS A 376 5.17 -10.39 -43.24
C HIS A 376 5.51 -11.24 -44.46
#